data_AF-A0A1V5ZZD0-F1
#
_entry.id   AF-A0A1V5ZZD0-F1
#
_cell.length_a   1.000
_cell.length_b   1.000
_cell.length_c   1.000
_cell.angle_alpha   90.00
_cell.angle_beta   90.00
_cell.angle_gamma   90.00
#
_symmetry.space_group_name_H-M   'P 1'
#
loop_
_entity.id
_entity.type
_entity.pdbx_description
1 polymer ?
#
loop_
_entity_poly.entity_id
_entity_poly.type
_entity_poly.pdbx_seq_one_letter_code
_entity_poly.pdbx_strand_id
1 'polypeptide(L)'
;MRTVEFKNIVLFFTLFLLFFAASKADASAWKLAKNFWTEEDEKLYEHFVESLCDSKYSNLNKFIRDPKANPLYGEDDKTFDLKPDCADLPYLVRAYVAYKLRLPFSFTSAIRGKGGDQRYSKENRPTAFKNQSQYKSAQSLFYNVLLINSGYFRIPADSDLSDHYPVKITKKSIVPGTIYYDPNGHVALVGKVAENGRIRMIDAHPDKTISKPWFGTKFNKGSKDNGGGFKRWRPIRALSDDQIVTTKNHNIYDYSNTDQYKKSYAVKGRKNLNYHEYVRESLSDNRKSDPLKEFAFMMQELYEDIVYRSVAVELAVKRGISKMPHPGALPYNIYGTDGIWEEYSTPSRDARLKVAFQEFYYNTQVIISNIAKTNYEQARKVAWAMVAQYDDLSSHYAIYYQNSLGKQVLLSFDEVLKRLFALSFDPYHSVELRWGARGEELQSARDDETKLRFYNLEQRLRNNTERVYGRSTPLSFGPDAPPEVNIRNWLVAFVKGEALPVEPAVQQVVVQRANSAPIEPAVVSLPAKQGAEPGFIPMQAPEPVVAPVQLELPGSELPETKTLVASFEKQESWISAIEELARAIRDVNNYSRE
;
A
#
# COMPACT_ATOMS: atom_id res chain seq x y z
N MET A 1 -56.22 62.94 8.72
CA MET A 1 -54.99 62.32 9.29
C MET A 1 -55.26 60.83 9.46
N ARG A 2 -54.33 59.94 9.12
CA ARG A 2 -54.42 58.45 9.07
C ARG A 2 -54.70 57.83 7.69
N THR A 3 -53.81 58.04 6.73
CA THR A 3 -53.64 57.12 5.58
C THR A 3 -52.19 57.06 5.05
N VAL A 4 -51.27 57.87 5.60
CA VAL A 4 -49.89 57.97 5.07
C VAL A 4 -48.89 57.05 5.81
N GLU A 5 -49.20 56.56 7.02
CA GLU A 5 -48.23 55.77 7.79
C GLU A 5 -48.18 54.27 7.45
N PHE A 6 -49.26 53.70 6.90
CA PHE A 6 -49.29 52.24 6.62
C PHE A 6 -48.48 51.84 5.38
N LYS A 7 -48.40 52.72 4.36
CA LYS A 7 -47.61 52.45 3.15
C LYS A 7 -46.11 52.41 3.43
N ASN A 8 -45.62 53.29 4.31
CA ASN A 8 -44.21 53.36 4.63
C ASN A 8 -43.75 52.21 5.53
N ILE A 9 -44.61 51.73 6.45
CA ILE A 9 -44.30 50.58 7.31
C ILE A 9 -44.28 49.28 6.50
N VAL A 10 -45.23 49.10 5.56
CA VAL A 10 -45.24 47.92 4.68
C VAL A 10 -44.02 47.94 3.76
N LEU A 11 -43.67 49.08 3.16
CA LEU A 11 -42.48 49.21 2.30
C LEU A 11 -41.17 48.96 3.06
N PHE A 12 -41.08 49.40 4.33
CA PHE A 12 -39.93 49.13 5.19
C PHE A 12 -39.85 47.65 5.57
N PHE A 13 -40.99 46.98 5.83
CA PHE A 13 -41.02 45.54 6.10
C PHE A 13 -40.67 44.70 4.87
N THR A 14 -41.09 45.08 3.65
CA THR A 14 -40.66 44.40 2.42
C THR A 14 -39.18 44.66 2.10
N LEU A 15 -38.66 45.87 2.35
CA LEU A 15 -37.22 46.14 2.20
C LEU A 15 -36.39 45.40 3.25
N PHE A 16 -36.89 45.27 4.49
CA PHE A 16 -36.23 44.52 5.57
C PHE A 16 -36.28 43.00 5.32
N LEU A 17 -37.36 42.48 4.75
CA LEU A 17 -37.45 41.08 4.28
C LEU A 17 -36.59 40.80 3.03
N LEU A 18 -36.34 41.79 2.18
CA LEU A 18 -35.40 41.68 1.05
C LEU A 18 -33.93 41.77 1.49
N PHE A 19 -33.63 42.44 2.61
CA PHE A 19 -32.29 42.42 3.24
C PHE A 19 -32.00 41.14 4.04
N PHE A 20 -33.04 40.42 4.48
CA PHE A 20 -32.96 39.10 5.10
C PHE A 20 -33.38 37.95 4.17
N ALA A 21 -33.34 38.17 2.85
CA ALA A 21 -32.99 37.07 1.96
C ALA A 21 -31.53 36.72 2.27
N ALA A 22 -31.33 35.99 3.38
CA ALA A 22 -30.10 35.30 3.64
C ALA A 22 -29.79 34.55 2.36
N SER A 23 -28.79 35.03 1.63
CA SER A 23 -28.11 34.22 0.64
C SER A 23 -27.86 32.92 1.38
N LYS A 24 -28.56 31.85 0.97
CA LYS A 24 -28.13 30.51 1.35
C LYS A 24 -26.68 30.51 0.88
N ALA A 25 -25.75 30.62 1.81
CA ALA A 25 -24.35 30.43 1.50
C ALA A 25 -24.32 29.03 0.90
N ASP A 26 -24.19 28.94 -0.42
CA ASP A 26 -24.09 27.67 -1.10
C ASP A 26 -22.99 26.91 -0.39
N ALA A 27 -23.34 25.75 0.18
CA ALA A 27 -22.45 24.99 1.03
C ALA A 27 -21.38 24.36 0.13
N SER A 28 -20.36 25.13 -0.22
CA SER A 28 -19.28 24.74 -1.12
C SER A 28 -17.99 24.56 -0.33
N ALA A 29 -17.35 23.39 -0.45
CA ALA A 29 -16.11 23.14 0.26
C ALA A 29 -15.01 24.11 -0.20
N TRP A 30 -15.05 24.48 -1.48
CA TRP A 30 -14.30 25.59 -2.04
C TRP A 30 -14.95 26.14 -3.32
N LYS A 31 -14.83 27.44 -3.54
CA LYS A 31 -15.20 28.03 -4.83
C LYS A 31 -14.24 27.58 -5.92
N LEU A 32 -14.76 27.22 -7.09
CA LEU A 32 -13.98 26.85 -8.26
C LEU A 32 -13.32 28.08 -8.91
N ALA A 33 -12.03 27.98 -9.23
CA ALA A 33 -11.31 28.95 -10.05
C ALA A 33 -11.34 28.57 -11.55
N LYS A 34 -11.43 27.27 -11.84
CA LYS A 34 -11.61 26.71 -13.18
C LYS A 34 -12.68 25.62 -13.14
N ASN A 35 -13.30 25.34 -14.27
CA ASN A 35 -14.32 24.30 -14.35
C ASN A 35 -13.81 22.96 -14.90
N PHE A 36 -12.51 22.80 -15.17
CA PHE A 36 -11.87 21.53 -15.54
C PHE A 36 -10.39 21.53 -15.14
N TRP A 37 -9.75 20.36 -15.17
CA TRP A 37 -8.31 20.18 -14.96
C TRP A 37 -7.55 20.37 -16.28
N THR A 38 -6.61 21.32 -16.35
CA THR A 38 -5.72 21.46 -17.50
C THR A 38 -4.56 20.46 -17.45
N GLU A 39 -3.78 20.34 -18.53
CA GLU A 39 -2.58 19.50 -18.53
C GLU A 39 -1.56 19.95 -17.48
N GLU A 40 -1.44 21.26 -17.26
CA GLU A 40 -0.58 21.84 -16.22
C GLU A 40 -1.09 21.48 -14.82
N ASP A 41 -2.40 21.49 -14.59
CA ASP A 41 -2.99 21.08 -13.31
C ASP A 41 -2.74 19.58 -13.04
N GLU A 42 -2.82 18.73 -14.07
CA GLU A 42 -2.45 17.31 -13.95
C GLU A 42 -0.96 17.14 -13.66
N LYS A 43 -0.08 17.94 -14.27
CA LYS A 43 1.37 17.93 -13.96
C LYS A 43 1.69 18.36 -12.54
N LEU A 44 0.96 19.34 -12.00
CA LEU A 44 1.07 19.72 -10.59
C LEU A 44 0.61 18.61 -9.65
N TYR A 45 -0.45 17.88 -10.00
CA TYR A 45 -0.87 16.67 -9.27
C TYR A 45 0.21 15.58 -9.31
N GLU A 46 0.78 15.29 -10.49
CA GLU A 46 1.89 14.35 -10.63
C GLU A 46 3.08 14.74 -9.73
N HIS A 47 3.49 16.02 -9.75
CA HIS A 47 4.60 16.53 -8.96
C HIS A 47 4.34 16.47 -7.44
N PHE A 48 3.11 16.75 -6.99
CA PHE A 48 2.73 16.60 -5.60
C PHE A 48 2.85 15.14 -5.13
N VAL A 49 2.39 14.19 -5.94
CA VAL A 49 2.48 12.75 -5.63
C VAL A 49 3.93 12.28 -5.60
N GLU A 50 4.76 12.75 -6.55
CA GLU A 50 6.20 12.46 -6.55
C GLU A 50 6.89 13.04 -5.30
N SER A 51 6.54 14.25 -4.88
CA SER A 51 7.06 14.88 -3.66
C SER A 51 6.68 14.08 -2.39
N LEU A 52 5.45 13.56 -2.33
CA LEU A 52 5.03 12.65 -1.26
C LEU A 52 5.86 11.36 -1.27
N CYS A 53 6.11 10.80 -2.45
CA CYS A 53 6.93 9.61 -2.63
C CYS A 53 8.38 9.84 -2.17
N ASP A 54 9.00 10.94 -2.56
CA ASP A 54 10.39 11.26 -2.26
C ASP A 54 10.58 11.80 -0.81
N SER A 55 9.50 12.17 -0.13
CA SER A 55 9.56 12.65 1.26
C SER A 55 10.08 11.59 2.24
N LYS A 56 10.63 12.01 3.38
CA LYS A 56 10.98 11.11 4.50
C LYS A 56 9.77 10.66 5.33
N TYR A 57 8.60 11.24 5.10
CA TYR A 57 7.45 11.02 5.96
C TYR A 57 6.74 9.70 5.63
N SER A 58 6.43 8.95 6.68
CA SER A 58 5.58 7.76 6.66
C SER A 58 4.16 8.07 7.13
N ASN A 59 3.72 9.34 7.05
CA ASN A 59 2.40 9.77 7.49
C ASN A 59 1.96 11.00 6.68
N LEU A 60 0.74 10.96 6.12
CA LEU A 60 0.25 12.03 5.24
C LEU A 60 0.13 13.39 5.94
N ASN A 61 -0.38 13.42 7.18
CA ASN A 61 -0.48 14.66 7.95
C ASN A 61 0.88 15.30 8.21
N LYS A 62 1.92 14.51 8.49
CA LYS A 62 3.29 15.05 8.65
C LYS A 62 3.80 15.66 7.35
N PHE A 63 3.50 15.03 6.21
CA PHE A 63 3.89 15.54 4.90
C PHE A 63 3.18 16.86 4.56
N ILE A 64 1.85 16.92 4.61
CA ILE A 64 1.10 18.12 4.19
C ILE A 64 1.38 19.33 5.09
N ARG A 65 1.77 19.11 6.35
CA ARG A 65 2.06 20.19 7.31
C ARG A 65 3.49 20.72 7.24
N ASP A 66 4.37 20.09 6.47
CA ASP A 66 5.74 20.53 6.31
C ASP A 66 5.88 21.44 5.07
N PRO A 67 6.10 22.76 5.24
CA PRO A 67 6.23 23.70 4.12
C PRO A 67 7.46 23.43 3.23
N LYS A 68 8.44 22.64 3.71
CA LYS A 68 9.60 22.24 2.90
C LYS A 68 9.34 21.01 2.05
N ALA A 69 8.39 20.17 2.45
CA ALA A 69 8.09 18.91 1.76
C ALA A 69 6.84 19.01 0.87
N ASN A 70 5.83 19.78 1.28
CA ASN A 70 4.58 19.94 0.56
C ASN A 70 4.69 21.11 -0.45
N PRO A 71 4.75 20.85 -1.77
CA PRO A 71 4.88 21.91 -2.77
C PRO A 71 3.63 22.79 -2.90
N LEU A 72 2.50 22.36 -2.31
CA LEU A 72 1.24 23.09 -2.28
C LEU A 72 0.88 23.52 -0.85
N TYR A 73 1.87 23.77 0.00
CA TYR A 73 1.63 24.15 1.39
C TYR A 73 0.84 25.46 1.51
N GLY A 74 -0.08 25.50 2.46
CA GLY A 74 -0.72 26.68 3.01
C GLY A 74 -0.91 26.55 4.53
N GLU A 75 -1.08 27.67 5.22
CA GLU A 75 -1.20 27.69 6.69
C GLU A 75 -2.39 26.87 7.23
N ASP A 76 -3.43 26.71 6.43
CA ASP A 76 -4.60 25.89 6.74
C ASP A 76 -4.27 24.40 6.88
N ASP A 77 -3.20 23.91 6.24
CA ASP A 77 -2.81 22.50 6.25
C ASP A 77 -2.46 21.98 7.65
N LYS A 78 -2.05 22.89 8.55
CA LYS A 78 -1.83 22.60 9.98
C LYS A 78 -3.07 22.05 10.68
N THR A 79 -4.24 22.41 10.19
CA THR A 79 -5.54 22.05 10.80
C THR A 79 -6.12 20.75 10.26
N PHE A 80 -5.67 20.29 9.08
CA PHE A 80 -6.23 19.09 8.47
C PHE A 80 -5.87 17.81 9.22
N ASP A 81 -6.80 16.88 9.31
CA ASP A 81 -6.58 15.54 9.85
C ASP A 81 -6.91 14.47 8.79
N LEU A 82 -5.90 14.11 8.01
CA LEU A 82 -5.96 13.14 6.92
C LEU A 82 -5.32 11.81 7.35
N LYS A 83 -6.17 10.78 7.51
CA LYS A 83 -5.80 9.44 7.98
C LYS A 83 -6.25 8.38 6.97
N PRO A 84 -5.75 8.41 5.72
CA PRO A 84 -6.16 7.45 4.70
C PRO A 84 -5.70 6.04 5.05
N ASP A 85 -6.51 5.06 4.70
CA ASP A 85 -6.03 3.73 4.34
C ASP A 85 -5.65 3.64 2.86
N CYS A 86 -5.41 2.42 2.35
CA CYS A 86 -4.99 2.19 0.98
C CYS A 86 -6.00 2.68 -0.07
N ALA A 87 -7.30 2.54 0.18
CA ALA A 87 -8.37 2.91 -0.76
C ALA A 87 -8.69 4.42 -0.69
N ASP A 88 -8.54 5.02 0.48
CA ASP A 88 -8.76 6.44 0.69
C ASP A 88 -7.67 7.31 0.06
N LEU A 89 -6.41 6.84 0.12
CA LEU A 89 -5.23 7.65 -0.23
C LEU A 89 -5.33 8.29 -1.62
N PRO A 90 -5.68 7.56 -2.71
CA PRO A 90 -5.87 8.19 -4.02
C PRO A 90 -6.86 9.34 -4.00
N TYR A 91 -8.05 9.12 -3.42
CA TYR A 91 -9.10 10.13 -3.40
C TYR A 91 -8.72 11.32 -2.53
N LEU A 92 -8.10 11.09 -1.36
CA LEU A 92 -7.66 12.18 -0.49
C LEU A 92 -6.58 13.03 -1.14
N VAL A 93 -5.58 12.40 -1.77
CA VAL A 93 -4.52 13.14 -2.47
C VAL A 93 -5.09 13.94 -3.64
N ARG A 94 -6.00 13.35 -4.44
CA ARG A 94 -6.67 14.08 -5.53
C ARG A 94 -7.54 15.23 -5.01
N ALA A 95 -8.33 15.00 -3.97
CA ALA A 95 -9.20 16.00 -3.35
C ALA A 95 -8.39 17.15 -2.74
N TYR A 96 -7.28 16.84 -2.07
CA TYR A 96 -6.37 17.82 -1.50
C TYR A 96 -5.80 18.73 -2.60
N VAL A 97 -5.25 18.17 -3.68
CA VAL A 97 -4.71 18.97 -4.79
C VAL A 97 -5.84 19.78 -5.46
N ALA A 98 -7.03 19.20 -5.65
CA ALA A 98 -8.19 19.91 -6.17
C ALA A 98 -8.55 21.12 -5.31
N TYR A 99 -8.52 20.96 -3.98
CA TYR A 99 -8.78 22.04 -3.03
C TYR A 99 -7.72 23.14 -3.13
N LYS A 100 -6.43 22.81 -3.12
CA LYS A 100 -5.33 23.80 -3.19
C LYS A 100 -5.36 24.59 -4.50
N LEU A 101 -5.71 23.93 -5.61
CA LEU A 101 -5.80 24.56 -6.94
C LEU A 101 -7.19 25.12 -7.26
N ARG A 102 -8.17 24.98 -6.35
CA ARG A 102 -9.58 25.39 -6.55
C ARG A 102 -10.21 24.77 -7.82
N LEU A 103 -9.94 23.49 -8.05
CA LEU A 103 -10.42 22.72 -9.21
C LEU A 103 -11.66 21.87 -8.87
N PRO A 104 -12.43 21.42 -9.89
CA PRO A 104 -13.54 20.51 -9.65
C PRO A 104 -13.07 19.19 -9.06
N PHE A 105 -13.81 18.68 -8.08
CA PHE A 105 -13.63 17.34 -7.53
C PHE A 105 -14.99 16.67 -7.37
N SER A 106 -15.08 15.43 -7.81
CA SER A 106 -16.25 14.57 -7.70
C SER A 106 -15.80 13.15 -7.42
N PHE A 107 -16.63 12.40 -6.70
CA PHE A 107 -16.39 11.01 -6.41
C PHE A 107 -17.70 10.23 -6.34
N THR A 108 -17.62 8.95 -6.65
CA THR A 108 -18.67 7.98 -6.41
C THR A 108 -18.87 7.86 -4.90
N SER A 109 -20.08 8.15 -4.42
CA SER A 109 -20.44 8.15 -3.00
C SER A 109 -21.24 6.92 -2.57
N ALA A 110 -21.72 6.13 -3.54
CA ALA A 110 -22.33 4.85 -3.31
C ALA A 110 -22.13 3.93 -4.52
N ILE A 111 -21.91 2.65 -4.25
CA ILE A 111 -21.85 1.58 -5.24
C ILE A 111 -22.89 0.50 -4.95
N ARG A 112 -23.22 -0.29 -5.96
CA ARG A 112 -24.00 -1.52 -5.82
C ARG A 112 -23.28 -2.65 -6.53
N GLY A 113 -23.21 -3.82 -5.90
CA GLY A 113 -22.65 -5.04 -6.48
C GLY A 113 -23.52 -6.26 -6.19
N LYS A 114 -23.06 -7.44 -6.60
CA LYS A 114 -23.65 -8.75 -6.29
C LYS A 114 -22.74 -9.51 -5.32
N GLY A 115 -23.32 -10.05 -4.25
CA GLY A 115 -22.60 -10.75 -3.18
C GLY A 115 -22.56 -9.93 -1.89
N GLY A 116 -21.85 -10.44 -0.88
CA GLY A 116 -21.75 -9.84 0.45
C GLY A 116 -20.98 -8.51 0.48
N ASP A 117 -19.85 -8.47 1.18
CA ASP A 117 -19.04 -7.26 1.36
C ASP A 117 -18.66 -6.61 0.01
N GLN A 118 -18.94 -5.31 -0.12
CA GLN A 118 -18.71 -4.54 -1.34
C GLN A 118 -17.23 -4.47 -1.77
N ARG A 119 -16.29 -4.68 -0.84
CA ARG A 119 -14.84 -4.78 -1.10
C ARG A 119 -14.50 -5.95 -2.03
N TYR A 120 -15.31 -7.01 -2.01
CA TYR A 120 -15.05 -8.28 -2.69
C TYR A 120 -16.20 -8.74 -3.61
N SER A 121 -17.30 -7.98 -3.67
CA SER A 121 -18.47 -8.30 -4.50
C SER A 121 -18.19 -8.26 -6.01
N LYS A 122 -19.06 -8.89 -6.79
CA LYS A 122 -18.96 -8.90 -8.26
C LYS A 122 -19.80 -7.77 -8.86
N GLU A 123 -19.45 -7.34 -10.07
CA GLU A 123 -20.25 -6.40 -10.86
C GLU A 123 -20.54 -5.07 -10.12
N ASN A 124 -19.56 -4.53 -9.38
CA ASN A 124 -19.75 -3.26 -8.72
C ASN A 124 -19.97 -2.16 -9.76
N ARG A 125 -20.96 -1.32 -9.50
CA ARG A 125 -21.28 -0.14 -10.30
C ARG A 125 -21.59 1.06 -9.42
N PRO A 126 -21.13 2.26 -9.80
CA PRO A 126 -21.56 3.51 -9.16
C PRO A 126 -23.08 3.69 -9.21
N THR A 127 -23.66 4.18 -8.13
CA THR A 127 -25.10 4.50 -8.05
C THR A 127 -25.40 5.92 -7.58
N ALA A 128 -24.43 6.58 -6.93
CA ALA A 128 -24.55 7.97 -6.52
C ALA A 128 -23.18 8.64 -6.58
N PHE A 129 -23.18 9.94 -6.82
CA PHE A 129 -21.98 10.77 -6.88
C PHE A 129 -22.14 11.97 -5.96
N LYS A 130 -21.04 12.43 -5.39
CA LYS A 130 -20.96 13.70 -4.68
C LYS A 130 -19.79 14.52 -5.19
N ASN A 131 -19.90 15.83 -5.10
CA ASN A 131 -18.85 16.75 -5.50
C ASN A 131 -18.59 17.80 -4.41
N GLN A 132 -17.63 18.67 -4.66
CA GLN A 132 -17.17 19.66 -3.69
C GLN A 132 -18.28 20.64 -3.24
N SER A 133 -19.26 20.97 -4.10
CA SER A 133 -20.29 21.98 -3.82
C SER A 133 -21.38 21.50 -2.86
N GLN A 134 -21.26 20.28 -2.35
CA GLN A 134 -22.23 19.65 -1.44
C GLN A 134 -21.72 19.58 0.00
N TYR A 135 -20.60 20.24 0.32
CA TYR A 135 -19.94 20.17 1.62
C TYR A 135 -19.63 21.55 2.16
N LYS A 136 -19.72 21.73 3.47
CA LYS A 136 -19.50 23.03 4.12
C LYS A 136 -18.02 23.47 4.18
N SER A 137 -17.08 22.53 4.05
CA SER A 137 -15.64 22.79 4.13
C SER A 137 -14.84 21.66 3.49
N ALA A 138 -13.58 21.93 3.13
CA ALA A 138 -12.65 20.93 2.62
C ALA A 138 -12.46 19.75 3.59
N GLN A 139 -12.29 20.01 4.89
CA GLN A 139 -12.17 18.96 5.91
C GLN A 139 -13.42 18.06 5.98
N SER A 140 -14.62 18.64 5.85
CA SER A 140 -15.86 17.84 5.82
C SER A 140 -15.92 16.92 4.59
N LEU A 141 -15.42 17.38 3.45
CA LEU A 141 -15.32 16.56 2.25
C LEU A 141 -14.28 15.45 2.44
N PHE A 142 -13.10 15.77 2.97
CA PHE A 142 -12.04 14.80 3.23
C PHE A 142 -12.51 13.68 4.16
N TYR A 143 -13.28 13.98 5.21
CA TYR A 143 -13.86 12.95 6.07
C TYR A 143 -14.87 12.04 5.35
N ASN A 144 -15.56 12.52 4.32
CA ASN A 144 -16.46 11.67 3.52
C ASN A 144 -15.71 10.80 2.51
N VAL A 145 -14.55 11.28 2.04
CA VAL A 145 -13.66 10.48 1.20
C VAL A 145 -13.08 9.28 1.98
N LEU A 146 -12.85 9.41 3.29
CA LEU A 146 -12.41 8.30 4.17
C LEU A 146 -13.44 7.17 4.35
N LEU A 147 -14.62 7.26 3.71
CA LEU A 147 -15.63 6.20 3.72
C LEU A 147 -15.53 5.30 2.48
N ILE A 148 -14.57 5.59 1.60
CA ILE A 148 -14.31 4.82 0.39
C ILE A 148 -13.61 3.53 0.78
N ASN A 149 -13.87 2.47 0.04
CA ASN A 149 -13.14 1.21 0.18
C ASN A 149 -12.74 0.67 -1.20
N SER A 150 -11.99 -0.42 -1.21
CA SER A 150 -11.48 -1.03 -2.44
C SER A 150 -12.58 -1.40 -3.46
N GLY A 151 -13.83 -1.58 -3.02
CA GLY A 151 -14.98 -1.86 -3.87
C GLY A 151 -15.27 -0.76 -4.90
N TYR A 152 -14.88 0.49 -4.62
CA TYR A 152 -15.02 1.64 -5.52
C TYR A 152 -14.03 1.60 -6.69
N PHE A 153 -12.97 0.79 -6.60
CA PHE A 153 -12.03 0.55 -7.69
C PHE A 153 -12.35 -0.73 -8.47
N ARG A 154 -13.20 -1.60 -7.90
CA ARG A 154 -13.64 -2.91 -8.41
C ARG A 154 -14.74 -2.82 -9.47
N ILE A 155 -14.58 -1.93 -10.43
CA ILE A 155 -15.57 -1.68 -11.47
C ILE A 155 -15.08 -2.28 -12.80
N PRO A 156 -15.96 -2.91 -13.60
CA PRO A 156 -15.63 -3.43 -14.94
C PRO A 156 -14.86 -2.42 -15.78
N ALA A 157 -13.88 -2.92 -16.53
CA ALA A 157 -12.92 -2.11 -17.29
C ALA A 157 -13.56 -1.26 -18.40
N ASP A 158 -14.77 -1.59 -18.84
CA ASP A 158 -15.52 -0.89 -19.88
C ASP A 158 -16.56 0.11 -19.34
N SER A 159 -16.68 0.25 -18.03
CA SER A 159 -17.61 1.21 -17.41
C SER A 159 -17.24 2.65 -17.74
N ASP A 160 -18.22 3.42 -18.22
CA ASP A 160 -18.12 4.89 -18.40
C ASP A 160 -18.46 5.68 -17.13
N LEU A 161 -19.04 5.00 -16.12
CA LEU A 161 -19.56 5.66 -14.91
C LEU A 161 -18.57 5.69 -13.75
N SER A 162 -17.50 4.89 -13.80
CA SER A 162 -16.45 4.86 -12.77
C SER A 162 -15.67 6.19 -12.72
N ASP A 163 -15.29 6.63 -11.52
CA ASP A 163 -14.39 7.78 -11.31
C ASP A 163 -13.02 7.58 -11.97
N HIS A 164 -12.67 6.33 -12.25
CA HIS A 164 -11.40 5.95 -12.86
C HIS A 164 -11.61 5.14 -14.14
N TYR A 165 -10.60 5.14 -15.01
CA TYR A 165 -10.57 4.31 -16.22
C TYR A 165 -9.25 3.53 -16.31
N PRO A 166 -9.24 2.31 -16.89
CA PRO A 166 -8.01 1.55 -17.10
C PRO A 166 -7.19 2.15 -18.25
N VAL A 167 -5.87 2.20 -18.05
CA VAL A 167 -4.95 2.84 -19.00
C VAL A 167 -4.21 1.84 -19.90
N LYS A 168 -3.73 2.33 -21.04
CA LYS A 168 -2.66 1.70 -21.83
C LYS A 168 -1.39 1.57 -20.98
N ILE A 169 -0.63 0.49 -21.16
CA ILE A 169 0.64 0.30 -20.45
C ILE A 169 1.75 1.02 -21.23
N THR A 170 1.94 2.31 -20.95
CA THR A 170 2.97 3.16 -21.57
C THR A 170 3.52 4.18 -20.59
N LYS A 171 4.72 4.70 -20.85
CA LYS A 171 5.35 5.78 -20.06
C LYS A 171 4.51 7.06 -19.95
N LYS A 172 3.61 7.30 -20.92
CA LYS A 172 2.72 8.47 -20.92
C LYS A 172 1.46 8.28 -20.07
N SER A 173 1.15 7.04 -19.67
CA SER A 173 -0.10 6.71 -18.96
C SER A 173 0.15 6.20 -17.54
N ILE A 174 1.33 5.62 -17.30
CA ILE A 174 1.79 5.23 -15.96
C ILE A 174 2.78 6.30 -15.50
N VAL A 175 2.27 7.24 -14.72
CA VAL A 175 2.97 8.43 -14.21
C VAL A 175 2.66 8.58 -12.71
N PRO A 176 3.35 9.44 -11.96
CA PRO A 176 2.98 9.73 -10.58
C PRO A 176 1.49 10.08 -10.45
N GLY A 177 0.80 9.48 -9.47
CA GLY A 177 -0.63 9.65 -9.26
C GLY A 177 -1.54 8.71 -10.07
N THR A 178 -1.00 7.90 -10.99
CA THR A 178 -1.70 6.72 -11.54
C THR A 178 -2.00 5.75 -10.39
N ILE A 179 -3.19 5.15 -10.38
CA ILE A 179 -3.66 4.25 -9.33
C ILE A 179 -3.42 2.81 -9.76
N TYR A 180 -2.99 1.95 -8.85
CA TYR A 180 -3.02 0.50 -9.04
C TYR A 180 -4.07 -0.11 -8.11
N TYR A 181 -5.03 -0.84 -8.68
CA TYR A 181 -6.00 -1.62 -7.90
C TYR A 181 -5.68 -3.11 -8.00
N ASP A 182 -5.40 -3.73 -6.86
CA ASP A 182 -5.28 -5.16 -6.67
C ASP A 182 -6.67 -5.74 -6.26
N PRO A 183 -7.22 -6.71 -7.02
CA PRO A 183 -8.53 -7.32 -6.76
C PRO A 183 -8.70 -7.97 -5.39
N ASN A 184 -7.63 -8.16 -4.63
CA ASN A 184 -7.67 -8.64 -3.25
C ASN A 184 -7.99 -7.52 -2.25
N GLY A 185 -8.46 -6.37 -2.73
CA GLY A 185 -8.92 -5.28 -1.87
C GLY A 185 -7.80 -4.32 -1.47
N HIS A 186 -6.77 -4.19 -2.31
CA HIS A 186 -5.64 -3.33 -2.04
C HIS A 186 -5.47 -2.28 -3.14
N VAL A 187 -5.10 -1.06 -2.78
CA VAL A 187 -4.97 0.06 -3.69
C VAL A 187 -3.67 0.80 -3.38
N ALA A 188 -2.94 1.22 -4.41
CA ALA A 188 -1.72 2.00 -4.23
C ALA A 188 -1.63 3.10 -5.29
N LEU A 189 -0.88 4.15 -5.00
CA LEU A 189 -0.55 5.19 -5.98
C LEU A 189 0.83 4.90 -6.58
N VAL A 190 1.00 5.15 -7.87
CA VAL A 190 2.31 5.28 -8.48
C VAL A 190 2.93 6.56 -7.94
N GLY A 191 4.07 6.45 -7.27
CA GLY A 191 4.84 7.59 -6.78
C GLY A 191 5.88 8.05 -7.80
N LYS A 192 6.56 7.10 -8.45
CA LYS A 192 7.65 7.36 -9.40
C LYS A 192 7.86 6.20 -10.36
N VAL A 193 8.33 6.47 -11.57
CA VAL A 193 8.75 5.46 -12.55
C VAL A 193 10.22 5.68 -12.90
N ALA A 194 11.08 4.71 -12.56
CA ALA A 194 12.50 4.77 -12.88
C ALA A 194 12.76 4.47 -14.36
N GLU A 195 13.90 4.92 -14.89
CA GLU A 195 14.29 4.74 -16.30
C GLU A 195 14.31 3.27 -16.76
N ASN A 196 14.62 2.35 -15.83
CA ASN A 196 14.64 0.91 -16.06
C ASN A 196 13.25 0.25 -15.99
N GLY A 197 12.17 1.04 -15.89
CA GLY A 197 10.79 0.61 -15.85
C GLY A 197 10.30 0.12 -14.49
N ARG A 198 11.12 0.20 -13.43
CA ARG A 198 10.65 -0.06 -12.05
C ARG A 198 9.72 1.06 -11.60
N ILE A 199 8.70 0.70 -10.82
CA ILE A 199 7.70 1.65 -10.34
C ILE A 199 7.76 1.66 -8.82
N ARG A 200 8.00 2.84 -8.24
CA ARG A 200 7.86 3.09 -6.81
C ARG A 200 6.39 3.41 -6.54
N MET A 201 5.78 2.69 -5.60
CA MET A 201 4.40 2.88 -5.19
C MET A 201 4.35 3.71 -3.90
N ILE A 202 3.17 4.23 -3.57
CA ILE A 202 2.81 4.80 -2.27
C ILE A 202 1.61 4.02 -1.78
N ASP A 203 1.75 3.45 -0.59
CA ASP A 203 0.79 2.55 0.02
C ASP A 203 0.47 3.08 1.43
N ALA A 204 -0.80 3.40 1.69
CA ALA A 204 -1.28 3.81 3.00
C ALA A 204 -1.95 2.64 3.70
N HIS A 205 -1.81 2.57 5.02
CA HIS A 205 -2.29 1.43 5.80
C HIS A 205 -3.30 1.86 6.87
N PRO A 206 -4.16 0.94 7.37
CA PRO A 206 -5.13 1.22 8.44
C PRO A 206 -4.52 1.83 9.71
N ASP A 207 -3.25 1.53 9.96
CA ASP A 207 -2.47 2.04 11.08
C ASP A 207 -1.97 3.50 10.89
N LYS A 208 -2.39 4.14 9.79
CA LYS A 208 -2.09 5.54 9.40
C LYS A 208 -0.65 5.77 8.95
N THR A 209 0.09 4.69 8.71
CA THR A 209 1.42 4.77 8.11
C THR A 209 1.34 4.76 6.58
N ILE A 210 2.37 5.29 5.95
CA ILE A 210 2.63 5.19 4.52
C ILE A 210 3.94 4.44 4.32
N SER A 211 3.90 3.40 3.48
CA SER A 211 5.08 2.76 2.91
C SER A 211 5.22 3.11 1.44
N LYS A 212 6.41 2.88 0.90
CA LYS A 212 6.70 3.09 -0.52
C LYS A 212 7.24 1.81 -1.13
N PRO A 213 6.44 0.76 -1.33
CA PRO A 213 6.95 -0.49 -1.88
C PRO A 213 7.28 -0.34 -3.37
N TRP A 214 8.14 -1.21 -3.90
CA TRP A 214 8.28 -1.36 -5.35
C TRP A 214 7.16 -2.22 -5.93
N PHE A 215 6.73 -1.90 -7.15
CA PHE A 215 5.76 -2.70 -7.88
C PHE A 215 6.36 -4.04 -8.34
N GLY A 216 5.64 -5.13 -8.08
CA GLY A 216 6.05 -6.51 -8.36
C GLY A 216 4.87 -7.48 -8.21
N THR A 217 5.10 -8.79 -8.16
CA THR A 217 3.98 -9.76 -8.12
C THR A 217 3.19 -9.73 -6.82
N LYS A 218 3.71 -9.09 -5.76
CA LYS A 218 2.95 -8.75 -4.55
C LYS A 218 1.71 -7.86 -4.81
N PHE A 219 1.62 -7.24 -5.99
CA PHE A 219 0.44 -6.54 -6.50
C PHE A 219 -0.26 -7.39 -7.56
N ASN A 220 -1.44 -7.94 -7.23
CA ASN A 220 -2.12 -8.85 -8.14
C ASN A 220 -2.82 -8.15 -9.29
N LYS A 221 -2.74 -8.77 -10.47
CA LYS A 221 -3.40 -8.30 -11.68
C LYS A 221 -4.90 -8.61 -11.64
N GLY A 222 -5.68 -7.60 -12.03
CA GLY A 222 -7.12 -7.72 -12.23
C GLY A 222 -7.60 -8.52 -13.44
N SER A 223 -8.92 -8.59 -13.55
CA SER A 223 -9.66 -9.09 -14.70
C SER A 223 -10.45 -7.96 -15.34
N LYS A 224 -10.88 -8.15 -16.59
CA LYS A 224 -11.71 -7.16 -17.26
C LYS A 224 -13.04 -6.90 -16.50
N ASP A 225 -13.63 -7.96 -15.96
CA ASP A 225 -14.97 -7.92 -15.35
C ASP A 225 -15.00 -7.32 -13.95
N ASN A 226 -13.95 -7.53 -13.14
CA ASN A 226 -13.85 -6.93 -11.80
C ASN A 226 -12.98 -5.66 -11.79
N GLY A 227 -12.38 -5.32 -12.94
CA GLY A 227 -11.30 -4.34 -13.01
C GLY A 227 -10.01 -4.82 -12.33
N GLY A 228 -9.14 -3.86 -12.04
CA GLY A 228 -7.81 -4.04 -11.44
C GLY A 228 -6.70 -3.63 -12.41
N GLY A 229 -5.47 -3.54 -11.91
CA GLY A 229 -4.35 -2.96 -12.65
C GLY A 229 -4.32 -1.43 -12.57
N PHE A 230 -3.56 -0.83 -13.49
CA PHE A 230 -3.33 0.61 -13.55
C PHE A 230 -4.57 1.38 -14.05
N LYS A 231 -4.92 2.45 -13.34
CA LYS A 231 -6.07 3.31 -13.61
C LYS A 231 -5.68 4.79 -13.45
N ARG A 232 -6.36 5.68 -14.17
CA ARG A 232 -6.25 7.14 -13.97
C ARG A 232 -7.61 7.75 -13.66
N TRP A 233 -7.59 8.94 -13.08
CA TRP A 233 -8.76 9.78 -12.82
C TRP A 233 -9.46 10.10 -14.13
N ARG A 234 -10.76 9.79 -14.22
CA ARG A 234 -11.57 10.17 -15.37
C ARG A 234 -11.65 11.70 -15.44
N PRO A 235 -11.35 12.33 -16.59
CA PRO A 235 -11.47 13.76 -16.72
C PRO A 235 -12.92 14.22 -16.45
N ILE A 236 -13.06 15.29 -15.69
CA ILE A 236 -14.34 15.87 -15.32
C ILE A 236 -14.41 17.36 -15.69
N ARG A 237 -15.63 17.84 -15.94
CA ARG A 237 -15.93 19.26 -16.11
C ARG A 237 -17.13 19.65 -15.25
N ALA A 238 -16.99 20.74 -14.51
CA ALA A 238 -18.10 21.40 -13.82
C ALA A 238 -18.90 22.28 -14.79
N LEU A 239 -20.21 22.24 -14.68
CA LEU A 239 -21.14 23.12 -15.36
C LEU A 239 -21.50 24.31 -14.46
N SER A 240 -22.30 25.25 -14.98
CA SER A 240 -22.66 26.50 -14.28
C SER A 240 -23.49 26.31 -13.01
N ASP A 241 -24.10 25.14 -12.84
CA ASP A 241 -24.92 24.74 -11.68
C ASP A 241 -24.20 23.72 -10.77
N ASP A 242 -22.88 23.66 -10.84
CA ASP A 242 -22.01 22.69 -10.17
C ASP A 242 -22.30 21.21 -10.51
N GLN A 243 -23.09 20.92 -11.55
CA GLN A 243 -23.16 19.57 -12.09
C GLN A 243 -21.81 19.14 -12.67
N ILE A 244 -21.46 17.87 -12.47
CA ILE A 244 -20.21 17.29 -12.95
C ILE A 244 -20.49 16.38 -14.14
N VAL A 245 -19.85 16.66 -15.26
CA VAL A 245 -19.85 15.80 -16.46
C VAL A 245 -18.52 15.07 -16.55
N THR A 246 -18.59 13.77 -16.79
CA THR A 246 -17.41 12.90 -16.96
C THR A 246 -17.15 12.60 -18.43
N THR A 247 -15.88 12.50 -18.81
CA THR A 247 -15.50 12.12 -20.18
C THR A 247 -15.69 10.61 -20.40
N LYS A 248 -16.39 10.21 -21.46
CA LYS A 248 -16.59 8.79 -21.84
C LYS A 248 -15.30 8.15 -22.35
N ASN A 249 -15.16 6.84 -22.19
CA ASN A 249 -13.98 6.04 -22.54
C ASN A 249 -13.47 6.28 -23.97
N HIS A 250 -14.37 6.38 -24.96
CA HIS A 250 -14.00 6.59 -26.36
C HIS A 250 -13.36 7.96 -26.64
N ASN A 251 -13.48 8.92 -25.71
CA ASN A 251 -12.89 10.26 -25.80
C ASN A 251 -11.61 10.41 -24.95
N ILE A 252 -11.10 9.31 -24.37
CA ILE A 252 -9.90 9.33 -23.52
C ILE A 252 -8.73 8.67 -24.28
N TYR A 253 -7.67 9.44 -24.54
CA TYR A 253 -6.60 9.02 -25.46
C TYR A 253 -5.82 7.78 -24.98
N ASP A 254 -5.63 7.62 -23.67
CA ASP A 254 -4.89 6.53 -23.05
C ASP A 254 -5.79 5.45 -22.43
N TYR A 255 -7.10 5.49 -22.65
CA TYR A 255 -7.98 4.40 -22.24
C TYR A 255 -7.62 3.09 -22.95
N SER A 256 -7.57 2.00 -22.18
CA SER A 256 -7.51 0.63 -22.72
C SER A 256 -8.13 -0.37 -21.75
N ASN A 257 -9.16 -1.07 -22.21
CA ASN A 257 -9.76 -2.20 -21.50
C ASN A 257 -9.24 -3.57 -21.99
N THR A 258 -8.13 -3.59 -22.74
CA THR A 258 -7.53 -4.83 -23.26
C THR A 258 -6.05 -4.98 -22.91
N ASP A 259 -5.28 -3.88 -22.78
CA ASP A 259 -3.83 -3.94 -22.59
C ASP A 259 -3.39 -4.66 -21.31
N GLN A 260 -4.23 -4.70 -20.29
CA GLN A 260 -3.88 -5.23 -18.96
C GLN A 260 -4.50 -6.61 -18.67
N TYR A 261 -5.36 -7.11 -19.54
CA TYR A 261 -6.23 -8.26 -19.25
C TYR A 261 -5.99 -9.44 -20.19
N LYS A 262 -4.77 -9.53 -20.74
CA LYS A 262 -4.35 -10.63 -21.63
C LYS A 262 -3.78 -11.80 -20.81
N LYS A 263 -3.83 -13.00 -21.39
CA LYS A 263 -3.24 -14.21 -20.81
C LYS A 263 -1.71 -14.25 -20.93
N SER A 264 -1.17 -13.63 -21.96
CA SER A 264 0.26 -13.54 -22.26
C SER A 264 0.55 -12.22 -22.97
N TYR A 265 1.77 -11.72 -22.80
CA TYR A 265 2.18 -10.42 -23.29
C TYR A 265 3.43 -10.50 -24.17
N ALA A 266 3.58 -9.52 -25.04
CA ALA A 266 4.76 -9.32 -25.87
C ALA A 266 5.05 -7.83 -26.03
N VAL A 267 6.32 -7.45 -25.94
CA VAL A 267 6.79 -6.07 -26.11
C VAL A 267 8.26 -6.09 -26.50
N LYS A 268 8.70 -5.17 -27.36
CA LYS A 268 10.12 -5.02 -27.79
C LYS A 268 10.77 -6.34 -28.23
N GLY A 269 10.05 -7.15 -29.02
CA GLY A 269 10.54 -8.44 -29.53
C GLY A 269 10.52 -9.60 -28.52
N ARG A 270 10.31 -9.33 -27.22
CA ARG A 270 10.12 -10.38 -26.21
C ARG A 270 8.67 -10.89 -26.26
N LYS A 271 8.50 -12.20 -26.12
CA LYS A 271 7.21 -12.91 -26.12
C LYS A 271 7.05 -13.73 -24.84
N ASN A 272 5.83 -14.18 -24.56
CA ASN A 272 5.50 -15.02 -23.39
C ASN A 272 5.82 -14.35 -22.05
N LEU A 273 5.72 -13.03 -22.00
CA LEU A 273 5.93 -12.28 -20.76
C LEU A 273 4.69 -12.43 -19.88
N ASN A 274 4.93 -12.52 -18.57
CA ASN A 274 3.87 -12.28 -17.59
C ASN A 274 3.54 -10.78 -17.53
N TYR A 275 2.49 -10.42 -16.78
CA TYR A 275 2.02 -9.04 -16.70
C TYR A 275 3.05 -8.07 -16.10
N HIS A 276 3.72 -8.46 -15.01
CA HIS A 276 4.69 -7.61 -14.33
C HIS A 276 5.95 -7.39 -15.16
N GLU A 277 6.41 -8.42 -15.87
CA GLU A 277 7.45 -8.31 -16.88
C GLU A 277 7.01 -7.38 -18.01
N TYR A 278 5.80 -7.56 -18.54
CA TYR A 278 5.26 -6.69 -19.59
C TYR A 278 5.21 -5.22 -19.18
N VAL A 279 4.77 -4.92 -17.96
CA VAL A 279 4.76 -3.55 -17.42
C VAL A 279 6.18 -3.00 -17.36
N ARG A 280 7.11 -3.70 -16.71
CA ARG A 280 8.49 -3.23 -16.56
C ARG A 280 9.19 -3.04 -17.91
N GLU A 281 9.00 -3.96 -18.85
CA GLU A 281 9.61 -3.88 -20.18
C GLU A 281 8.98 -2.79 -21.06
N SER A 282 7.67 -2.56 -20.93
CA SER A 282 6.96 -1.46 -21.61
C SER A 282 7.37 -0.07 -21.10
N LEU A 283 7.82 0.00 -19.84
CA LEU A 283 8.22 1.25 -19.19
C LEU A 283 9.73 1.49 -19.15
N SER A 284 10.56 0.56 -19.62
CA SER A 284 12.00 0.82 -19.81
C SER A 284 12.24 1.48 -21.18
N ASP A 285 13.41 2.06 -21.44
CA ASP A 285 13.84 2.38 -22.82
C ASP A 285 14.73 1.27 -23.37
N ASN A 286 15.88 1.03 -22.72
CA ASN A 286 16.82 -0.05 -23.06
C ASN A 286 17.37 -0.69 -21.78
N ARG A 287 16.73 -1.75 -21.29
CA ARG A 287 17.16 -2.44 -20.08
C ARG A 287 18.37 -3.33 -20.38
N LYS A 288 19.57 -2.91 -19.93
CA LYS A 288 20.68 -3.84 -19.68
C LYS A 288 20.60 -4.30 -18.22
N SER A 289 20.49 -5.61 -18.00
CA SER A 289 20.35 -6.19 -16.67
C SER A 289 21.71 -6.72 -16.22
N ASP A 290 22.36 -6.02 -15.29
CA ASP A 290 23.52 -6.54 -14.57
C ASP A 290 23.02 -7.49 -13.46
N PRO A 291 23.38 -8.79 -13.50
CA PRO A 291 22.93 -9.78 -12.52
C PRO A 291 23.18 -9.38 -11.06
N LEU A 292 24.34 -8.78 -10.77
CA LEU A 292 24.72 -8.43 -9.40
C LEU A 292 23.96 -7.19 -8.92
N LYS A 293 23.73 -6.22 -9.81
CA LYS A 293 22.89 -5.05 -9.47
C LYS A 293 21.44 -5.44 -9.24
N GLU A 294 20.89 -6.36 -10.04
CA GLU A 294 19.53 -6.86 -9.80
C GLU A 294 19.43 -7.63 -8.49
N PHE A 295 20.43 -8.45 -8.17
CA PHE A 295 20.48 -9.19 -6.90
C PHE A 295 20.54 -8.26 -5.69
N ALA A 296 21.48 -7.30 -5.68
CA ALA A 296 21.58 -6.29 -4.63
C ALA A 296 20.31 -5.47 -4.46
N PHE A 297 19.66 -5.09 -5.59
CA PHE A 297 18.41 -4.36 -5.56
C PHE A 297 17.28 -5.19 -4.93
N MET A 298 17.16 -6.48 -5.25
CA MET A 298 16.14 -7.35 -4.63
C MET A 298 16.36 -7.48 -3.11
N MET A 299 17.62 -7.55 -2.65
CA MET A 299 17.93 -7.51 -1.22
C MET A 299 17.55 -6.18 -0.57
N GLN A 300 17.86 -5.06 -1.24
CA GLN A 300 17.48 -3.73 -0.76
C GLN A 300 15.96 -3.58 -0.64
N GLU A 301 15.20 -4.01 -1.65
CA GLU A 301 13.74 -3.98 -1.62
C GLU A 301 13.18 -4.78 -0.44
N LEU A 302 13.69 -5.99 -0.22
CA LEU A 302 13.29 -6.82 0.90
C LEU A 302 13.65 -6.19 2.25
N TYR A 303 14.81 -5.57 2.37
CA TYR A 303 15.20 -4.83 3.56
C TYR A 303 14.23 -3.67 3.84
N GLU A 304 13.82 -2.92 2.82
CA GLU A 304 12.82 -1.87 2.98
C GLU A 304 11.47 -2.43 3.46
N ASP A 305 11.02 -3.58 2.93
CA ASP A 305 9.80 -4.26 3.39
C ASP A 305 9.93 -4.72 4.87
N ILE A 306 11.12 -5.16 5.31
CA ILE A 306 11.43 -5.47 6.73
C ILE A 306 11.35 -4.21 7.61
N VAL A 307 11.90 -3.08 7.15
CA VAL A 307 11.83 -1.80 7.86
C VAL A 307 10.38 -1.32 7.98
N TYR A 308 9.56 -1.44 6.94
CA TYR A 308 8.14 -1.08 7.05
C TYR A 308 7.40 -1.97 8.04
N ARG A 309 7.73 -3.27 8.09
CA ARG A 309 7.19 -4.17 9.10
C ARG A 309 7.59 -3.76 10.52
N SER A 310 8.83 -3.30 10.72
CA SER A 310 9.29 -2.89 12.05
C SER A 310 8.51 -1.71 12.61
N VAL A 311 8.17 -0.74 11.76
CA VAL A 311 7.30 0.38 12.14
C VAL A 311 5.92 -0.11 12.59
N ALA A 312 5.31 -1.05 11.87
CA ALA A 312 3.99 -1.60 12.23
C ALA A 312 4.02 -2.37 13.55
N VAL A 313 5.04 -3.21 13.77
CA VAL A 313 5.23 -3.94 15.04
C VAL A 313 5.47 -2.97 16.19
N GLU A 314 6.34 -1.98 16.01
CA GLU A 314 6.65 -1.00 17.04
C GLU A 314 5.41 -0.17 17.42
N LEU A 315 4.56 0.16 16.46
CA LEU A 315 3.29 0.86 16.71
C LEU A 315 2.36 0.06 17.63
N ALA A 316 2.20 -1.25 17.38
CA ALA A 316 1.41 -2.13 18.25
C ALA A 316 1.97 -2.20 19.67
N VAL A 317 3.30 -2.29 19.80
CA VAL A 317 4.02 -2.31 21.10
C VAL A 317 3.84 -0.98 21.85
N LYS A 318 4.00 0.16 21.16
CA LYS A 318 3.81 1.51 21.74
C LYS A 318 2.38 1.72 22.24
N ARG A 319 1.40 1.11 21.58
CA ARG A 319 -0.02 1.12 22.00
C ARG A 319 -0.33 0.11 23.11
N GLY A 320 0.63 -0.72 23.51
CA GLY A 320 0.46 -1.70 24.58
C GLY A 320 -0.42 -2.89 24.19
N ILE A 321 -0.66 -3.13 22.90
CA ILE A 321 -1.53 -4.21 22.45
C ILE A 321 -0.97 -5.58 22.86
N SER A 322 0.36 -5.74 22.77
CA SER A 322 1.05 -6.95 23.22
C SER A 322 0.96 -7.22 24.72
N LYS A 323 0.52 -6.23 25.52
CA LYS A 323 0.29 -6.39 26.98
C LYS A 323 -1.16 -6.78 27.30
N MET A 324 -2.07 -6.67 26.34
CA MET A 324 -3.47 -7.08 26.52
C MET A 324 -3.57 -8.61 26.53
N PRO A 325 -4.57 -9.20 27.22
CA PRO A 325 -4.87 -10.62 27.10
C PRO A 325 -5.30 -10.95 25.67
N HIS A 326 -4.91 -12.13 25.17
CA HIS A 326 -5.38 -12.59 23.88
C HIS A 326 -6.88 -12.93 23.94
N PRO A 327 -7.71 -12.54 22.96
CA PRO A 327 -9.17 -12.70 23.01
C PRO A 327 -9.67 -14.16 22.92
N GLY A 328 -8.75 -15.13 22.79
CA GLY A 328 -9.06 -16.55 22.73
C GLY A 328 -9.67 -17.03 21.40
N ALA A 329 -9.72 -16.16 20.38
CA ALA A 329 -10.20 -16.47 19.03
C ALA A 329 -9.56 -15.54 17.98
N LEU A 330 -9.46 -16.03 16.75
CA LEU A 330 -9.11 -15.22 15.58
C LEU A 330 -10.34 -14.52 15.00
N PRO A 331 -10.18 -13.38 14.30
CA PRO A 331 -11.26 -12.85 13.46
C PRO A 331 -11.66 -13.87 12.39
N TYR A 332 -12.88 -13.72 11.84
CA TYR A 332 -13.37 -14.60 10.78
C TYR A 332 -12.37 -14.71 9.61
N ASN A 333 -11.76 -13.57 9.23
CA ASN A 333 -10.71 -13.48 8.23
C ASN A 333 -9.56 -12.63 8.78
N ILE A 334 -8.33 -13.15 8.79
CA ILE A 334 -7.18 -12.42 9.33
C ILE A 334 -6.65 -11.33 8.40
N TYR A 335 -6.95 -11.39 7.09
CA TYR A 335 -6.42 -10.46 6.08
C TYR A 335 -7.29 -9.22 5.89
N GLY A 336 -8.60 -9.33 6.12
CA GLY A 336 -9.56 -8.24 6.05
C GLY A 336 -10.58 -8.34 7.16
N THR A 337 -10.42 -7.49 8.18
CA THR A 337 -11.30 -7.41 9.34
C THR A 337 -11.35 -5.96 9.83
N ASP A 338 -11.75 -5.74 11.08
CA ASP A 338 -11.91 -4.41 11.68
C ASP A 338 -11.32 -4.39 13.11
N GLY A 339 -11.19 -3.20 13.70
CA GLY A 339 -10.76 -3.02 15.09
C GLY A 339 -9.26 -3.24 15.34
N ILE A 340 -8.90 -3.71 16.54
CA ILE A 340 -7.50 -3.89 16.97
C ILE A 340 -6.71 -4.77 16.00
N TRP A 341 -7.35 -5.83 15.48
CA TRP A 341 -6.70 -6.72 14.54
C TRP A 341 -6.32 -5.98 13.25
N GLU A 342 -7.27 -5.26 12.64
CA GLU A 342 -7.02 -4.51 11.41
C GLU A 342 -5.94 -3.43 11.60
N GLU A 343 -5.94 -2.75 12.75
CA GLU A 343 -5.00 -1.67 13.03
C GLU A 343 -3.58 -2.15 13.38
N TYR A 344 -3.41 -3.27 14.09
CA TYR A 344 -2.12 -3.60 14.73
C TYR A 344 -1.53 -4.97 14.34
N SER A 345 -2.30 -5.81 13.67
CA SER A 345 -1.79 -7.08 13.12
C SER A 345 -0.99 -6.85 11.83
N THR A 346 -0.19 -7.83 11.42
CA THR A 346 0.60 -7.76 10.19
C THR A 346 0.35 -8.88 9.15
N PRO A 347 -0.76 -9.64 9.10
CA PRO A 347 -0.87 -10.84 8.26
C PRO A 347 -0.77 -10.52 6.77
N SER A 348 -1.41 -9.44 6.29
CA SER A 348 -1.32 -9.00 4.90
C SER A 348 0.08 -8.47 4.53
N ARG A 349 0.79 -7.81 5.46
CA ARG A 349 2.17 -7.35 5.25
C ARG A 349 3.14 -8.53 5.24
N ASP A 350 2.97 -9.46 6.18
CA ASP A 350 3.83 -10.63 6.33
C ASP A 350 3.67 -11.59 5.14
N ALA A 351 2.45 -11.75 4.61
CA ALA A 351 2.22 -12.49 3.37
C ALA A 351 2.94 -11.85 2.17
N ARG A 352 2.87 -10.52 2.00
CA ARG A 352 3.59 -9.79 0.93
C ARG A 352 5.10 -9.92 1.08
N LEU A 353 5.63 -9.81 2.29
CA LEU A 353 7.05 -10.01 2.58
C LEU A 353 7.51 -11.42 2.18
N LYS A 354 6.72 -12.45 2.52
CA LYS A 354 7.02 -13.84 2.13
C LYS A 354 7.00 -14.05 0.62
N VAL A 355 6.02 -13.48 -0.08
CA VAL A 355 5.97 -13.51 -1.55
C VAL A 355 7.22 -12.86 -2.14
N ALA A 356 7.65 -11.70 -1.63
CA ALA A 356 8.86 -11.03 -2.09
C ALA A 356 10.14 -11.87 -1.86
N PHE A 357 10.26 -12.57 -0.73
CA PHE A 357 11.37 -13.49 -0.47
C PHE A 357 11.36 -14.70 -1.43
N GLN A 358 10.18 -15.23 -1.70
CA GLN A 358 9.99 -16.31 -2.66
C GLN A 358 10.33 -15.86 -4.09
N GLU A 359 9.98 -14.64 -4.49
CA GLU A 359 10.41 -14.05 -5.76
C GLU A 359 11.92 -13.86 -5.82
N PHE A 360 12.54 -13.36 -4.76
CA PHE A 360 13.99 -13.19 -4.69
C PHE A 360 14.71 -14.52 -4.90
N TYR A 361 14.19 -15.60 -4.28
CA TYR A 361 14.67 -16.96 -4.49
C TYR A 361 14.56 -17.38 -5.96
N TYR A 362 13.37 -17.33 -6.56
CA TYR A 362 13.17 -17.81 -7.93
C TYR A 362 13.85 -16.95 -8.99
N ASN A 363 13.78 -15.62 -8.89
CA ASN A 363 14.38 -14.72 -9.88
C ASN A 363 15.90 -14.90 -9.91
N THR A 364 16.54 -15.09 -8.76
CA THR A 364 17.98 -15.37 -8.69
C THR A 364 18.31 -16.70 -9.36
N GLN A 365 17.54 -17.76 -9.12
CA GLN A 365 17.72 -19.05 -9.79
C GLN A 365 17.58 -18.91 -11.32
N VAL A 366 16.59 -18.16 -11.80
CA VAL A 366 16.38 -17.93 -13.24
C VAL A 366 17.55 -17.16 -13.85
N ILE A 367 18.08 -16.14 -13.17
CA ILE A 367 19.27 -15.41 -13.63
C ILE A 367 20.45 -16.36 -13.80
N ILE A 368 20.79 -17.14 -12.76
CA ILE A 368 21.89 -18.11 -12.80
C ILE A 368 21.66 -19.16 -13.88
N SER A 369 20.45 -19.71 -13.98
CA SER A 369 20.12 -20.76 -14.94
C SER A 369 20.20 -20.27 -16.39
N ASN A 370 19.83 -19.02 -16.66
CA ASN A 370 19.97 -18.45 -18.00
C ASN A 370 21.42 -18.24 -18.41
N ILE A 371 22.31 -17.89 -17.46
CA ILE A 371 23.76 -17.84 -17.73
C ILE A 371 24.30 -19.24 -17.94
N ALA A 372 23.88 -20.21 -17.12
CA ALA A 372 24.35 -21.60 -17.17
C ALA A 372 24.04 -22.29 -18.51
N LYS A 373 22.95 -21.91 -19.19
CA LYS A 373 22.60 -22.40 -20.54
C LYS A 373 23.66 -22.10 -21.59
N THR A 374 24.38 -20.99 -21.44
CA THR A 374 25.42 -20.58 -22.40
C THR A 374 26.82 -20.82 -21.86
N ASN A 375 27.03 -20.66 -20.55
CA ASN A 375 28.33 -20.87 -19.91
C ASN A 375 28.16 -21.20 -18.41
N TYR A 376 28.31 -22.48 -18.07
CA TYR A 376 28.18 -22.98 -16.70
C TYR A 376 29.24 -22.44 -15.73
N GLU A 377 30.50 -22.36 -16.17
CA GLU A 377 31.60 -21.82 -15.35
C GLU A 377 31.39 -20.33 -15.04
N GLN A 378 30.89 -19.55 -16.01
CA GLN A 378 30.50 -18.16 -15.76
C GLN A 378 29.33 -18.08 -14.77
N ALA A 379 28.34 -18.98 -14.88
CA ALA A 379 27.22 -19.02 -13.92
C ALA A 379 27.72 -19.29 -12.50
N ARG A 380 28.67 -20.21 -12.31
CA ARG A 380 29.30 -20.47 -11.00
C ARG A 380 30.04 -19.25 -10.45
N LYS A 381 30.78 -18.52 -11.29
CA LYS A 381 31.46 -17.27 -10.89
C LYS A 381 30.46 -16.19 -10.44
N VAL A 382 29.36 -16.01 -11.19
CA VAL A 382 28.31 -15.06 -10.82
C VAL A 382 27.60 -15.48 -9.54
N ALA A 383 27.30 -16.77 -9.37
CA ALA A 383 26.70 -17.30 -8.15
C ALA A 383 27.61 -17.07 -6.93
N TRP A 384 28.92 -17.31 -7.06
CA TRP A 384 29.89 -17.02 -6.00
C TRP A 384 29.92 -15.53 -5.65
N ALA A 385 29.91 -14.65 -6.64
CA ALA A 385 29.83 -13.20 -6.42
C ALA A 385 28.52 -12.79 -5.70
N MET A 386 27.38 -13.43 -6.02
CA MET A 386 26.12 -13.22 -5.30
C MET A 386 26.17 -13.70 -3.85
N VAL A 387 26.86 -14.82 -3.56
CA VAL A 387 27.07 -15.28 -2.16
C VAL A 387 27.88 -14.24 -1.38
N ALA A 388 29.00 -13.78 -1.94
CA ALA A 388 29.83 -12.75 -1.29
C ALA A 388 29.05 -11.45 -1.06
N GLN A 389 28.26 -11.03 -2.05
CA GLN A 389 27.42 -9.84 -1.95
C GLN A 389 26.29 -10.00 -0.93
N TYR A 390 25.69 -11.19 -0.83
CA TYR A 390 24.68 -11.48 0.19
C TYR A 390 25.29 -11.37 1.59
N ASP A 391 26.47 -11.96 1.81
CA ASP A 391 27.13 -11.95 3.11
C ASP A 391 27.50 -10.54 3.57
N ASP A 392 28.00 -9.71 2.65
CA ASP A 392 28.30 -8.31 2.90
C ASP A 392 27.03 -7.51 3.22
N LEU A 393 26.03 -7.53 2.32
CA LEU A 393 24.81 -6.74 2.46
C LEU A 393 23.94 -7.18 3.64
N SER A 394 23.90 -8.47 3.98
CA SER A 394 23.06 -8.98 5.05
C SER A 394 23.37 -8.34 6.41
N SER A 395 24.65 -8.11 6.69
CA SER A 395 25.10 -7.47 7.93
C SER A 395 24.72 -5.99 8.00
N HIS A 396 24.70 -5.31 6.85
CA HIS A 396 24.33 -3.89 6.73
C HIS A 396 22.82 -3.69 6.71
N TYR A 397 22.06 -4.64 6.16
CA TYR A 397 20.60 -4.64 6.15
C TYR A 397 20.07 -5.25 7.43
N ALA A 398 20.18 -4.49 8.51
CA ALA A 398 19.72 -4.91 9.83
C ALA A 398 18.76 -3.89 10.44
N ILE A 399 17.83 -4.39 11.26
CA ILE A 399 16.96 -3.58 12.10
C ILE A 399 17.27 -3.85 13.58
N TYR A 400 16.85 -2.93 14.42
CA TYR A 400 16.81 -3.15 15.87
C TYR A 400 15.36 -3.17 16.34
N TYR A 401 15.06 -4.06 17.27
CA TYR A 401 13.83 -3.97 18.06
C TYR A 401 14.18 -3.98 19.55
N GLN A 402 13.32 -3.38 20.37
CA GLN A 402 13.45 -3.43 21.82
C GLN A 402 12.62 -4.60 22.35
N ASN A 403 13.25 -5.53 23.07
CA ASN A 403 12.54 -6.65 23.69
C ASN A 403 11.69 -6.18 24.90
N SER A 404 10.89 -7.08 25.45
CA SER A 404 9.97 -6.81 26.56
C SER A 404 10.69 -6.44 27.88
N LEU A 405 12.01 -6.63 27.96
CA LEU A 405 12.86 -6.18 29.07
C LEU A 405 13.59 -4.86 28.77
N GLY A 406 13.36 -4.24 27.62
CA GLY A 406 13.97 -2.97 27.24
C GLY A 406 15.33 -3.08 26.55
N LYS A 407 15.86 -4.30 26.33
CA LYS A 407 17.14 -4.52 25.66
C LYS A 407 16.98 -4.43 24.15
N GLN A 408 17.92 -3.77 23.47
CA GLN A 408 17.96 -3.78 22.00
C GLN A 408 18.44 -5.14 21.49
N VAL A 409 17.74 -5.66 20.50
CA VAL A 409 18.07 -6.88 19.76
C VAL A 409 18.31 -6.49 18.31
N LEU A 410 19.49 -6.82 17.79
CA LEU A 410 19.85 -6.67 16.39
C LEU A 410 19.28 -7.86 15.59
N LEU A 411 18.64 -7.58 14.45
CA LEU A 411 18.24 -8.60 13.48
C LEU A 411 18.77 -8.22 12.11
N SER A 412 19.74 -8.97 11.62
CA SER A 412 20.23 -8.91 10.24
C SER A 412 19.18 -9.45 9.25
N PHE A 413 19.38 -9.14 7.97
CA PHE A 413 18.55 -9.66 6.88
C PHE A 413 18.45 -11.18 6.92
N ASP A 414 19.59 -11.86 7.10
CA ASP A 414 19.65 -13.32 7.15
C ASP A 414 18.94 -13.91 8.37
N GLU A 415 18.98 -13.23 9.53
CA GLU A 415 18.21 -13.65 10.69
C GLU A 415 16.70 -13.52 10.45
N VAL A 416 16.25 -12.43 9.81
CA VAL A 416 14.84 -12.27 9.43
C VAL A 416 14.43 -13.36 8.44
N LEU A 417 15.25 -13.66 7.43
CA LEU A 417 15.01 -14.76 6.49
C LEU A 417 14.85 -16.11 7.20
N LYS A 418 15.77 -16.45 8.12
CA LYS A 418 15.72 -17.69 8.91
C LYS A 418 14.47 -17.78 9.79
N ARG A 419 13.95 -16.64 10.25
CA ARG A 419 12.78 -16.54 11.13
C ARG A 419 11.48 -16.25 10.37
N LEU A 420 11.50 -16.11 9.04
CA LEU A 420 10.41 -15.54 8.24
C LEU A 420 9.04 -16.18 8.49
N PHE A 421 9.01 -17.51 8.66
CA PHE A 421 7.77 -18.27 8.92
C PHE A 421 7.48 -18.51 10.41
N ALA A 422 8.32 -17.98 11.29
CA ALA A 422 8.10 -17.87 12.72
C ALA A 422 7.60 -16.47 13.14
N LEU A 423 7.72 -15.46 12.27
CA LEU A 423 7.24 -14.10 12.54
C LEU A 423 5.73 -14.12 12.83
N SER A 424 5.34 -13.76 14.06
CA SER A 424 3.92 -13.64 14.38
C SER A 424 3.31 -12.37 13.78
N PHE A 425 2.15 -12.54 13.16
CA PHE A 425 1.31 -11.45 12.69
C PHE A 425 0.30 -10.95 13.73
N ASP A 426 0.04 -11.75 14.77
CA ASP A 426 -0.98 -11.47 15.78
C ASP A 426 -0.54 -10.31 16.69
N PRO A 427 -1.40 -9.30 16.92
CA PRO A 427 -1.03 -8.09 17.63
C PRO A 427 -0.84 -8.26 19.14
N TYR A 428 -1.41 -9.30 19.74
CA TYR A 428 -1.38 -9.59 21.17
C TYR A 428 -0.12 -10.33 21.59
N HIS A 429 0.59 -11.00 20.68
CA HIS A 429 1.87 -11.63 20.96
C HIS A 429 2.96 -10.61 21.32
N SER A 430 3.87 -11.02 22.21
CA SER A 430 5.07 -10.26 22.57
C SER A 430 5.91 -9.88 21.35
N VAL A 431 6.71 -8.82 21.49
CA VAL A 431 7.57 -8.34 20.41
C VAL A 431 8.60 -9.40 19.98
N GLU A 432 9.02 -10.26 20.90
CA GLU A 432 9.88 -11.42 20.66
C GLU A 432 9.22 -12.40 19.67
N LEU A 433 7.96 -12.78 19.91
CA LEU A 433 7.20 -13.63 19.00
C LEU A 433 6.87 -12.92 17.68
N ARG A 434 6.62 -11.61 17.70
CA ARG A 434 6.48 -10.80 16.46
C ARG A 434 7.73 -10.85 15.59
N TRP A 435 8.89 -11.13 16.17
CA TRP A 435 10.18 -11.31 15.47
C TRP A 435 10.70 -12.75 15.45
N GLY A 436 9.86 -13.73 15.78
CA GLY A 436 10.19 -15.15 15.69
C GLY A 436 11.37 -15.56 16.57
N ALA A 437 11.56 -14.88 17.71
CA ALA A 437 12.58 -15.20 18.70
C ALA A 437 12.44 -16.64 19.21
N ARG A 438 13.57 -17.25 19.58
CA ARG A 438 13.65 -18.60 20.12
C ARG A 438 14.74 -18.67 21.20
N GLY A 439 14.74 -19.74 21.99
CA GLY A 439 15.78 -19.97 23.01
C GLY A 439 15.83 -18.86 24.06
N GLU A 440 17.03 -18.39 24.38
CA GLU A 440 17.25 -17.35 25.40
C GLU A 440 16.58 -16.01 25.06
N GLU A 441 16.52 -15.63 23.78
CA GLU A 441 15.87 -14.37 23.35
C GLU A 441 14.39 -14.37 23.73
N LEU A 442 13.71 -15.51 23.56
CA LEU A 442 12.29 -15.66 23.87
C LEU A 442 11.98 -15.59 25.37
N GLN A 443 12.96 -15.84 26.25
CA GLN A 443 12.74 -15.79 27.71
C GLN A 443 12.39 -14.37 28.21
N SER A 444 12.68 -13.34 27.41
CA SER A 444 12.25 -11.98 27.72
C SER A 444 10.75 -11.72 27.51
N ALA A 445 10.08 -12.57 26.71
CA ALA A 445 8.65 -12.49 26.46
C ALA A 445 7.83 -12.72 27.74
N ARG A 446 6.69 -12.03 27.82
CA ARG A 446 5.71 -12.18 28.92
C ARG A 446 4.37 -12.71 28.41
N ASP A 447 4.43 -13.58 27.40
CA ASP A 447 3.23 -14.24 26.85
C ASP A 447 2.68 -15.27 27.83
N ASP A 448 1.37 -15.21 28.08
CA ASP A 448 0.67 -16.21 28.86
C ASP A 448 0.43 -17.51 28.06
N GLU A 449 -0.12 -18.53 28.73
CA GLU A 449 -0.42 -19.82 28.10
C GLU A 449 -1.35 -19.69 26.89
N THR A 450 -2.31 -18.77 26.92
CA THR A 450 -3.26 -18.59 25.81
C THR A 450 -2.54 -18.04 24.59
N LYS A 451 -1.68 -17.03 24.77
CA LYS A 451 -0.84 -16.47 23.70
C LYS A 451 0.08 -17.53 23.11
N LEU A 452 0.80 -18.27 23.93
CA LEU A 452 1.68 -19.34 23.45
C LEU A 452 0.91 -20.44 22.70
N ARG A 453 -0.30 -20.79 23.15
CA ARG A 453 -1.19 -21.72 22.46
C ARG A 453 -1.56 -21.20 21.07
N PHE A 454 -1.99 -19.94 20.97
CA PHE A 454 -2.36 -19.32 19.69
C PHE A 454 -1.18 -19.18 18.74
N TYR A 455 -0.02 -18.73 19.24
CA TYR A 455 1.20 -18.73 18.47
C TYR A 455 1.48 -20.11 17.86
N ASN A 456 1.37 -21.20 18.60
CA ASN A 456 1.59 -22.54 18.05
C ASN A 456 0.53 -22.95 17.03
N LEU A 457 -0.76 -22.69 17.30
CA LEU A 457 -1.87 -23.05 16.41
C LEU A 457 -1.85 -22.27 15.08
N GLU A 458 -1.30 -21.06 15.09
CA GLU A 458 -1.18 -20.19 13.91
C GLU A 458 -0.03 -20.59 12.95
N GLN A 459 0.72 -21.66 13.22
CA GLN A 459 1.90 -21.99 12.39
C GLN A 459 1.55 -22.19 10.90
N ARG A 460 0.42 -22.86 10.60
CA ARG A 460 -0.03 -23.06 9.20
C ARG A 460 -0.40 -21.73 8.53
N LEU A 461 -1.05 -20.83 9.27
CA LEU A 461 -1.33 -19.47 8.82
C LEU A 461 -0.03 -18.69 8.54
N ARG A 462 1.00 -18.86 9.38
CA ARG A 462 2.31 -18.25 9.14
C ARG A 462 3.04 -18.88 7.96
N ASN A 463 2.87 -20.16 7.67
CA ASN A 463 3.47 -20.79 6.49
C ASN A 463 2.82 -20.34 5.17
N ASN A 464 1.60 -19.80 5.25
CA ASN A 464 0.84 -19.37 4.10
C ASN A 464 1.36 -18.05 3.50
N THR A 465 1.46 -18.01 2.16
CA THR A 465 1.83 -16.82 1.38
C THR A 465 0.63 -16.19 0.66
N GLU A 466 -0.49 -16.91 0.57
CA GLU A 466 -1.68 -16.48 -0.16
C GLU A 466 -2.60 -15.61 0.69
N ARG A 467 -2.92 -14.40 0.20
CA ARG A 467 -3.94 -13.56 0.83
C ARG A 467 -5.32 -13.97 0.33
N VAL A 468 -6.19 -14.43 1.24
CA VAL A 468 -7.57 -14.80 0.91
C VAL A 468 -8.52 -13.89 1.66
N TYR A 469 -9.35 -13.16 0.91
CA TYR A 469 -10.32 -12.21 1.46
C TYR A 469 -11.76 -12.68 1.31
N GLY A 470 -12.66 -12.18 2.16
CA GLY A 470 -14.09 -12.46 2.10
C GLY A 470 -14.48 -13.92 2.43
N ARG A 471 -13.56 -14.69 3.03
CA ARG A 471 -13.75 -16.10 3.40
C ARG A 471 -13.11 -16.39 4.75
N SER A 472 -13.50 -17.47 5.41
CA SER A 472 -12.92 -17.80 6.72
C SER A 472 -11.43 -18.19 6.60
N THR A 473 -10.60 -17.75 7.55
CA THR A 473 -9.20 -18.20 7.70
C THR A 473 -9.01 -18.92 9.05
N PRO A 474 -9.50 -20.15 9.21
CA PRO A 474 -9.37 -20.91 10.44
C PRO A 474 -7.91 -21.29 10.73
N LEU A 475 -7.62 -21.73 11.95
CA LEU A 475 -6.26 -22.14 12.36
C LEU A 475 -5.67 -23.29 11.52
N SER A 476 -6.50 -24.09 10.85
CA SER A 476 -6.08 -25.14 9.92
C SER A 476 -5.68 -24.62 8.53
N PHE A 477 -5.90 -23.34 8.24
CA PHE A 477 -5.62 -22.76 6.93
C PHE A 477 -4.12 -22.58 6.70
N GLY A 478 -3.69 -22.82 5.45
CA GLY A 478 -2.28 -22.80 5.04
C GLY A 478 -1.60 -24.17 5.09
N PRO A 479 -0.39 -24.28 4.54
CA PRO A 479 0.36 -25.53 4.46
C PRO A 479 1.04 -25.91 5.78
N ASP A 480 1.30 -27.20 5.98
CA ASP A 480 2.03 -27.71 7.15
C ASP A 480 3.50 -27.28 7.17
N ALA A 481 4.12 -27.19 5.99
CA ALA A 481 5.50 -26.74 5.83
C ALA A 481 5.55 -25.44 5.01
N PRO A 482 6.45 -24.50 5.34
CA PRO A 482 6.66 -23.31 4.53
C PRO A 482 7.39 -23.67 3.22
N PRO A 483 7.24 -22.84 2.16
CA PRO A 483 8.04 -22.97 0.94
C PRO A 483 9.51 -22.62 1.20
N GLU A 484 10.40 -23.16 0.36
CA GLU A 484 11.82 -22.78 0.35
C GLU A 484 12.00 -21.35 -0.17
N VAL A 485 12.83 -20.58 0.53
CA VAL A 485 13.13 -19.17 0.25
C VAL A 485 14.60 -18.81 0.50
N ASN A 486 15.42 -19.74 1.00
CA ASN A 486 16.81 -19.50 1.34
C ASN A 486 17.71 -19.54 0.10
N ILE A 487 17.82 -18.39 -0.57
CA ILE A 487 18.59 -18.29 -1.81
C ILE A 487 20.09 -18.45 -1.58
N ARG A 488 20.60 -18.03 -0.42
CA ARG A 488 22.01 -18.18 -0.09
C ARG A 488 22.43 -19.65 -0.05
N ASN A 489 21.64 -20.50 0.60
CA ASN A 489 21.89 -21.94 0.65
C ASN A 489 21.89 -22.56 -0.75
N TRP A 490 20.92 -22.19 -1.59
CA TRP A 490 20.86 -22.67 -2.96
C TRP A 490 22.08 -22.22 -3.79
N LEU A 491 22.50 -20.95 -3.67
CA LEU A 491 23.67 -20.43 -4.37
C LEU A 491 24.96 -21.15 -3.94
N VAL A 492 25.14 -21.40 -2.63
CA VAL A 492 26.29 -22.15 -2.12
C VAL A 492 26.30 -23.58 -2.67
N ALA A 493 25.15 -24.27 -2.64
CA ALA A 493 25.02 -25.61 -3.22
C ALA A 493 25.32 -25.60 -4.73
N PHE A 494 24.83 -24.60 -5.47
CA PHE A 494 25.10 -24.46 -6.90
C PHE A 494 26.59 -24.25 -7.18
N VAL A 495 27.27 -23.40 -6.42
CA VAL A 495 28.73 -23.19 -6.53
C VAL A 495 29.50 -24.49 -6.27
N LYS A 496 29.05 -25.32 -5.33
CA LYS A 496 29.66 -26.63 -5.04
C LYS A 496 29.32 -27.73 -6.04
N GLY A 497 28.38 -27.49 -6.97
CA GLY A 497 27.88 -28.52 -7.89
C GLY A 497 26.84 -29.46 -7.26
N GLU A 498 26.31 -29.11 -6.09
CA GLU A 498 25.29 -29.87 -5.35
C GLU A 498 23.86 -29.48 -5.77
N ALA A 499 23.68 -28.34 -6.45
CA ALA A 499 22.41 -27.91 -7.03
C ALA A 499 22.53 -27.67 -8.54
N LEU A 500 21.50 -28.05 -9.30
CA LEU A 500 21.43 -27.90 -10.75
C LEU A 500 20.69 -26.62 -11.17
N PRO A 501 20.94 -26.09 -12.38
CA PRO A 501 20.12 -25.04 -12.99
C PRO A 501 18.64 -25.44 -13.03
N VAL A 502 17.75 -24.47 -12.85
CA VAL A 502 16.30 -24.68 -12.84
C VAL A 502 15.70 -24.26 -14.19
N GLU A 503 14.75 -25.04 -14.70
CA GLU A 503 14.01 -24.65 -15.90
C GLU A 503 13.00 -23.52 -15.61
N PRO A 504 12.97 -22.44 -16.42
CA PRO A 504 12.08 -21.29 -16.19
C PRO A 504 10.58 -21.62 -16.22
N ALA A 505 10.16 -22.67 -16.94
CA ALA A 505 8.75 -23.00 -17.14
C ALA A 505 8.09 -23.68 -15.92
N VAL A 506 8.88 -24.38 -15.09
CA VAL A 506 8.38 -25.11 -13.92
C VAL A 506 7.93 -24.15 -12.81
N GLN A 507 8.47 -22.92 -12.78
CA GLN A 507 8.23 -21.96 -11.69
C GLN A 507 7.03 -21.02 -11.94
N GLN A 508 6.66 -20.75 -13.20
CA GLN A 508 5.45 -19.94 -13.50
C GLN A 508 4.16 -20.60 -12.98
N VAL A 509 4.13 -21.93 -12.89
CA VAL A 509 2.96 -22.70 -12.44
C VAL A 509 2.78 -22.65 -10.92
N VAL A 510 3.85 -22.54 -10.13
CA VAL A 510 3.76 -22.51 -8.66
C VAL A 510 3.24 -21.15 -8.16
N VAL A 511 3.70 -20.05 -8.76
CA VAL A 511 3.23 -18.69 -8.42
C VAL A 511 1.82 -18.42 -8.98
N GLN A 512 1.44 -19.03 -10.12
CA GLN A 512 0.08 -18.89 -10.66
C GLN A 512 -0.95 -19.84 -10.02
N ARG A 513 -0.59 -21.07 -9.65
CA ARG A 513 -1.53 -21.96 -8.92
C ARG A 513 -1.90 -21.41 -7.55
N ALA A 514 -0.99 -20.66 -6.92
CA ALA A 514 -1.29 -19.89 -5.72
C ALA A 514 -2.28 -18.73 -5.92
N ASN A 515 -2.61 -18.39 -7.17
CA ASN A 515 -3.38 -17.19 -7.53
C ASN A 515 -4.62 -17.49 -8.40
N SER A 516 -5.05 -18.74 -8.56
CA SER A 516 -6.07 -19.05 -9.59
C SER A 516 -7.09 -20.15 -9.32
N ALA A 517 -7.19 -20.77 -8.14
CA ALA A 517 -8.28 -21.72 -7.89
C ALA A 517 -9.61 -21.00 -7.61
N PRO A 518 -10.65 -21.13 -8.46
CA PRO A 518 -12.01 -20.80 -8.06
C PRO A 518 -12.52 -21.95 -7.20
N ILE A 519 -12.74 -21.70 -5.91
CA ILE A 519 -13.37 -22.70 -5.03
C ILE A 519 -14.83 -22.32 -4.88
N GLU A 520 -15.70 -23.24 -5.30
CA GLU A 520 -17.16 -23.17 -5.25
C GLU A 520 -17.66 -22.81 -3.85
N PRO A 521 -18.72 -21.98 -3.72
CA PRO A 521 -19.33 -21.74 -2.43
C PRO A 521 -20.02 -23.01 -1.95
N ALA A 522 -19.57 -23.55 -0.82
CA ALA A 522 -20.38 -24.48 -0.03
C ALA A 522 -21.67 -23.75 0.36
N VAL A 523 -22.80 -24.21 -0.19
CA VAL A 523 -24.13 -23.77 0.19
C VAL A 523 -24.39 -24.28 1.61
N VAL A 524 -24.20 -23.41 2.60
CA VAL A 524 -24.72 -23.66 3.95
C VAL A 524 -26.14 -23.12 3.99
N SER A 525 -27.10 -24.02 3.89
CA SER A 525 -28.51 -23.75 4.17
C SER A 525 -28.68 -23.46 5.66
N LEU A 526 -28.89 -22.19 6.01
CA LEU A 526 -29.39 -21.83 7.33
C LEU A 526 -30.91 -22.08 7.39
N PRO A 527 -31.44 -22.74 8.44
CA PRO A 527 -32.87 -22.96 8.56
C PRO A 527 -33.61 -21.64 8.82
N ALA A 528 -34.70 -21.45 8.08
CA ALA A 528 -35.58 -20.29 8.21
C ALA A 528 -36.18 -20.18 9.61
N LYS A 529 -36.07 -19.00 10.24
CA LYS A 529 -36.91 -18.62 11.38
C LYS A 529 -37.98 -17.65 10.92
N GLN A 530 -39.22 -18.02 11.22
CA GLN A 530 -40.46 -17.30 10.96
C GLN A 530 -40.57 -16.02 11.79
N GLY A 531 -41.41 -15.12 11.27
CA GLY A 531 -41.69 -13.75 11.68
C GLY A 531 -41.70 -13.41 13.18
N ALA A 532 -41.10 -12.26 13.48
CA ALA A 532 -41.56 -11.33 14.50
C ALA A 532 -40.99 -9.94 14.17
N GLU A 533 -41.85 -8.91 14.16
CA GLU A 533 -41.48 -7.51 13.94
C GLU A 533 -40.54 -6.97 15.05
N PRO A 534 -39.61 -6.05 14.75
CA PRO A 534 -38.74 -5.47 15.76
C PRO A 534 -39.42 -4.33 16.52
N GLY A 535 -39.82 -4.60 17.76
CA GLY A 535 -40.11 -3.59 18.77
C GLY A 535 -38.82 -2.95 19.28
N PHE A 536 -38.75 -1.62 19.23
CA PHE A 536 -37.70 -0.80 19.82
C PHE A 536 -37.67 -0.95 21.35
N ILE A 537 -36.48 -1.24 21.92
CA ILE A 537 -36.17 -0.99 23.34
C ILE A 537 -34.93 -0.09 23.37
N PRO A 538 -34.99 1.11 23.95
CA PRO A 538 -33.84 2.00 24.07
C PRO A 538 -32.91 1.53 25.21
N MET A 539 -31.67 1.16 24.89
CA MET A 539 -30.61 0.99 25.89
C MET A 539 -30.00 2.35 26.25
N GLN A 540 -30.11 2.69 27.53
CA GLN A 540 -29.58 3.88 28.18
C GLN A 540 -28.04 3.77 28.33
N ALA A 541 -27.31 4.84 27.99
CA ALA A 541 -25.86 4.93 28.18
C ALA A 541 -25.51 5.12 29.67
N PRO A 542 -24.48 4.43 30.22
CA PRO A 542 -24.01 4.72 31.57
C PRO A 542 -23.16 6.00 31.61
N GLU A 543 -23.37 6.81 32.65
CA GLU A 543 -22.69 8.09 32.89
C GLU A 543 -21.18 7.94 33.20
N PRO A 544 -20.35 8.95 32.86
CA PRO A 544 -18.92 8.94 33.12
C PRO A 544 -18.59 9.30 34.57
N VAL A 545 -17.90 8.40 35.27
CA VAL A 545 -17.27 8.69 36.56
C VAL A 545 -15.93 9.42 36.32
N VAL A 546 -15.87 10.69 36.69
CA VAL A 546 -14.65 11.50 36.69
C VAL A 546 -13.98 11.38 38.06
N ALA A 547 -12.76 10.83 38.09
CA ALA A 547 -11.85 10.93 39.23
C ALA A 547 -10.58 11.68 38.78
N PRO A 548 -10.13 12.72 39.50
CA PRO A 548 -8.93 13.45 39.12
C PRO A 548 -7.69 12.72 39.66
N VAL A 549 -6.77 12.36 38.76
CA VAL A 549 -5.40 11.98 39.14
C VAL A 549 -4.47 13.09 38.64
N GLN A 550 -3.91 13.84 39.58
CA GLN A 550 -2.80 14.76 39.33
C GLN A 550 -1.52 13.94 39.14
N LEU A 551 -0.88 14.11 37.98
CA LEU A 551 0.46 13.62 37.69
C LEU A 551 1.37 14.84 37.53
N GLU A 552 2.23 15.05 38.52
CA GLU A 552 3.35 16.00 38.43
C GLU A 552 4.41 15.46 37.46
N LEU A 553 4.91 16.33 36.58
CA LEU A 553 5.99 16.06 35.62
C LEU A 553 7.33 16.49 36.23
N PRO A 554 8.33 15.61 36.39
CA PRO A 554 9.72 16.03 36.47
C PRO A 554 10.29 16.19 35.04
N GLY A 555 11.00 17.30 34.84
CA GLY A 555 11.49 17.77 33.55
C GLY A 555 12.26 16.74 32.71
N SER A 556 11.95 16.73 31.42
CA SER A 556 12.66 15.99 30.39
C SER A 556 13.49 16.95 29.53
N GLU A 557 14.79 17.03 29.79
CA GLU A 557 15.74 17.25 28.70
C GLU A 557 15.97 15.90 28.01
N LEU A 558 15.44 15.76 26.79
CA LEU A 558 15.73 14.63 25.91
C LEU A 558 17.04 14.93 25.16
N PRO A 559 18.02 14.00 25.10
CA PRO A 559 19.18 14.19 24.24
C PRO A 559 18.77 14.11 22.76
N GLU A 560 19.31 15.04 21.97
CA GLU A 560 19.10 15.15 20.52
C GLU A 560 19.29 13.81 19.79
N THR A 561 18.27 13.41 19.03
CA THR A 561 18.31 12.34 18.04
C THR A 561 19.24 12.68 16.87
N LYS A 562 20.56 12.57 17.08
CA LYS A 562 21.57 12.70 16.02
C LYS A 562 21.86 11.38 15.26
N THR A 563 21.39 10.24 15.76
CA THR A 563 21.79 8.92 15.25
C THR A 563 21.04 8.46 13.99
N LEU A 564 19.85 9.00 13.69
CA LEU A 564 19.05 8.59 12.52
C LEU A 564 19.37 9.40 11.25
N VAL A 565 19.96 10.58 11.36
CA VAL A 565 20.34 11.40 10.19
C VAL A 565 21.67 10.92 9.59
N ALA A 566 22.58 10.42 10.43
CA ALA A 566 23.89 9.92 9.99
C ALA A 566 23.81 8.65 9.11
N SER A 567 22.72 7.88 9.15
CA SER A 567 22.56 6.70 8.27
C SER A 567 22.15 7.09 6.84
N PHE A 568 21.50 8.23 6.65
CA PHE A 568 21.10 8.72 5.33
C PHE A 568 22.25 9.48 4.63
N GLU A 569 23.02 10.29 5.35
CA GLU A 569 24.21 10.96 4.78
C GLU A 569 25.33 9.96 4.42
N LYS A 570 25.46 8.85 5.16
CA LYS A 570 26.39 7.76 4.78
C LYS A 570 25.98 7.06 3.48
N GLN A 571 24.69 6.97 3.13
CA GLN A 571 24.24 6.29 1.91
C GLN A 571 24.69 7.00 0.62
N GLU A 572 24.77 8.33 0.60
CA GLU A 572 25.30 9.08 -0.55
C GLU A 572 26.82 8.88 -0.70
N SER A 573 27.55 8.69 0.41
CA SER A 573 29.00 8.43 0.39
C SER A 573 29.36 7.05 -0.20
N TRP A 574 28.51 6.04 -0.05
CA TRP A 574 28.75 4.69 -0.61
C TRP A 574 28.59 4.64 -2.13
N ILE A 575 27.68 5.44 -2.69
CA ILE A 575 27.50 5.54 -4.15
C ILE A 575 28.77 6.16 -4.77
N SER A 576 29.33 7.21 -4.15
CA SER A 576 30.59 7.81 -4.58
C SER A 576 31.78 6.84 -4.47
N ALA A 577 31.86 6.03 -3.41
CA ALA A 577 32.93 5.04 -3.23
C ALA A 577 32.85 3.89 -4.26
N ILE A 578 31.65 3.45 -4.63
CA ILE A 578 31.44 2.45 -5.68
C ILE A 578 31.79 3.03 -7.06
N GLU A 579 31.53 4.31 -7.30
CA GLU A 579 31.94 4.99 -8.53
C GLU A 579 33.45 5.20 -8.66
N GLU A 580 34.15 5.45 -7.54
CA GLU A 580 35.62 5.49 -7.51
C GLU A 580 36.23 4.10 -7.72
N LEU A 581 35.67 3.05 -7.10
CA LEU A 581 36.13 1.67 -7.32
C LEU A 581 35.91 1.24 -8.78
N ALA A 582 34.79 1.63 -9.38
CA ALA A 582 34.49 1.36 -10.79
C ALA A 582 35.31 2.21 -11.78
N ARG A 583 35.90 3.33 -11.33
CA ARG A 583 36.91 4.11 -12.05
C ARG A 583 38.29 3.44 -11.95
N ALA A 584 38.73 3.07 -10.75
CA ALA A 584 39.99 2.38 -10.52
C ALA A 584 40.08 1.04 -11.29
N ILE A 585 38.99 0.27 -11.36
CA ILE A 585 38.94 -0.97 -12.16
C ILE A 585 39.02 -0.70 -13.68
N ARG A 586 38.54 0.47 -14.13
CA ARG A 586 38.65 0.89 -15.55
C ARG A 586 40.07 1.31 -15.89
N ASP A 587 40.75 2.00 -14.98
CA ASP A 587 42.13 2.46 -15.19
C ASP A 587 43.14 1.29 -15.16
N VAL A 588 42.91 0.27 -14.33
CA VAL A 588 43.71 -0.96 -14.31
C VAL A 588 43.56 -1.77 -15.62
N ASN A 589 42.39 -1.76 -16.26
CA ASN A 589 42.18 -2.44 -17.55
C ASN A 589 42.76 -1.69 -18.75
N ASN A 590 43.06 -0.39 -18.61
CA ASN A 590 43.75 0.39 -19.65
C ASN A 590 45.27 0.25 -19.56
N TYR A 591 45.82 -0.02 -18.37
CA TYR A 591 47.26 -0.28 -18.17
C TYR A 591 47.74 -1.66 -18.63
N SER A 592 46.82 -2.60 -18.92
CA SER A 592 47.16 -3.93 -19.44
C SER A 592 47.06 -4.03 -20.98
N ARG A 593 47.04 -2.90 -21.68
CA ARG A 593 46.96 -2.80 -23.15
C ARG A 593 48.06 -1.93 -23.80
N GLU A 594 49.04 -1.49 -23.01
CA GLU A 594 50.38 -1.12 -23.50
C GLU A 594 51.36 -2.21 -23.06
#